data_AF-A0AAD9K257-F1
#
_entry.id   AF-A0AAD9K257-F1
#
_cell.length_a   1.000
_cell.length_b   1.000
_cell.length_c   1.000
_cell.angle_alpha   90.00
_cell.angle_beta   90.00
_cell.angle_gamma   90.00
#
_symmetry.space_group_name_H-M   'P 1'
#
loop_
_entity.id
_entity.type
_entity.pdbx_description
1 polymer ?
#
loop_
_entity_poly.entity_id
_entity_poly.type
_entity_poly.pdbx_seq_one_letter_code
_entity_poly.pdbx_strand_id
1 'polypeptide(L)' 'MGHGKVPPVPDYKIYKVDGIKHLEWTRKALAEKGLKDPWLRLVI' A
#
# COMPACT_ATOMS: atom_id res chain seq x y z
N MET A 1 22.26 8.21 28.56
CA MET A 1 21.69 8.42 27.21
C MET A 1 20.94 7.18 26.78
N GLY A 2 19.62 7.13 26.97
CA GLY A 2 18.78 6.06 26.42
C GLY A 2 17.97 6.65 25.27
N HIS A 3 18.28 6.27 24.03
CA HIS A 3 17.34 6.51 22.93
C HIS A 3 16.11 5.65 23.24
N GLY A 4 14.95 6.30 23.35
CA GLY A 4 13.69 5.65 23.71
C GLY A 4 13.43 4.40 22.87
N LYS A 5 12.72 3.42 23.47
CA LYS A 5 12.35 2.14 22.83
C LYS A 5 12.01 2.33 21.35
N VAL A 6 12.56 1.45 20.52
CA VAL A 6 12.26 1.40 19.08
C VAL A 6 10.74 1.39 18.92
N PRO A 7 10.15 2.31 18.12
CA PRO A 7 8.71 2.31 17.90
C PRO A 7 8.31 0.98 17.26
N PRO A 8 7.18 0.39 17.67
CA PRO A 8 6.73 -0.87 17.09
C PRO A 8 6.42 -0.68 15.60
N VAL A 9 6.79 -1.67 14.80
CA VAL A 9 6.40 -1.71 13.38
C VAL A 9 4.88 -1.91 13.32
N PRO A 10 4.13 -1.08 12.56
CA PRO A 10 2.69 -1.23 12.44
C PRO A 10 2.31 -2.49 11.66
N ASP A 11 1.10 -3.01 11.90
CA ASP A 11 0.55 -4.14 11.14
C ASP A 11 0.39 -3.74 9.66
N TYR A 12 0.89 -4.57 8.74
CA TYR A 12 0.85 -4.29 7.30
C TYR A 12 -0.57 -4.15 6.74
N LYS A 13 -1.60 -4.65 7.43
CA LYS A 13 -3.01 -4.59 7.00
C LYS A 13 -3.59 -3.18 7.02
N ILE A 14 -2.92 -2.23 7.67
CA ILE A 14 -3.36 -0.83 7.68
C ILE A 14 -3.21 -0.17 6.30
N TYR A 15 -2.27 -0.66 5.49
CA TYR A 15 -1.98 -0.14 4.17
C TYR A 15 -3.02 -0.66 3.17
N LYS A 16 -3.97 0.21 2.80
CA LYS A 16 -5.03 -0.05 1.81
C LYS A 16 -4.92 0.90 0.62
N VAL A 17 -5.21 0.36 -0.56
CA VAL A 17 -5.19 1.11 -1.83
C VAL A 17 -6.42 2.01 -1.98
N ASP A 18 -7.53 1.64 -1.34
CA ASP A 18 -8.81 2.34 -1.48
C ASP A 18 -8.72 3.78 -0.97
N GLY A 19 -9.25 4.73 -1.74
CA GLY A 19 -9.18 6.16 -1.47
C GLY A 19 -7.94 6.87 -2.03
N ILE A 20 -6.96 6.14 -2.57
CA ILE A 20 -5.78 6.73 -3.23
C ILE A 20 -6.00 6.75 -4.74
N LYS A 21 -6.49 7.90 -5.23
CA LYS A 21 -6.96 8.08 -6.62
C LYS A 21 -6.02 7.50 -7.69
N HIS A 22 -4.71 7.71 -7.56
CA HIS A 22 -3.75 7.24 -8.56
C HIS A 22 -3.58 5.71 -8.55
N LEU A 23 -3.62 5.06 -7.38
CA LEU A 23 -3.50 3.60 -7.28
C LEU A 23 -4.79 2.90 -7.68
N GLU A 24 -5.94 3.51 -7.38
CA GLU A 24 -7.23 3.01 -7.87
C GLU A 24 -7.32 3.08 -9.40
N TRP A 25 -6.81 4.16 -10.00
CA TRP A 25 -6.69 4.27 -11.45
C TRP A 25 -5.76 3.19 -12.02
N THR A 26 -4.58 2.98 -11.44
CA THR A 26 -3.64 1.93 -11.85
C THR A 26 -4.27 0.54 -11.73
N ARG A 27 -4.95 0.23 -10.62
CA ARG A 27 -5.68 -1.02 -10.40
C ARG A 27 -6.73 -1.25 -11.50
N LYS A 28 -7.49 -0.21 -11.86
CA LYS A 28 -8.49 -0.27 -12.92
C LYS A 28 -7.86 -0.50 -14.30
N ALA A 29 -6.84 0.28 -14.66
CA ALA A 29 -6.16 0.20 -15.95
C ALA A 29 -5.49 -1.18 -16.17
N LEU A 30 -4.97 -1.79 -15.10
CA LEU A 30 -4.43 -3.15 -15.15
C LEU A 30 -5.55 -4.19 -15.29
N ALA A 31 -6.65 -4.03 -14.56
CA ALA A 31 -7.79 -4.94 -14.66
C ALA A 31 -8.42 -4.95 -16.06
N GLU A 32 -8.47 -3.80 -16.75
CA GLU A 32 -8.90 -3.70 -18.16
C GLU A 32 -8.03 -4.53 -19.11
N LYS A 33 -6.78 -4.81 -18.72
CA LYS A 33 -5.84 -5.67 -19.45
C LYS A 33 -5.83 -7.11 -18.94
N GLY A 34 -6.69 -7.46 -17.97
CA GLY A 34 -6.65 -8.76 -17.28
C GLY A 34 -5.45 -8.94 -16.37
N LEU A 35 -4.77 -7.86 -15.99
CA LEU A 35 -3.57 -7.87 -15.14
C LEU A 35 -3.90 -7.41 -13.72
N LYS A 36 -3.06 -7.83 -12.77
CA LYS A 36 -3.13 -7.42 -11.37
C LYS A 36 -1.72 -7.16 -10.84
N ASP A 37 -1.50 -5.99 -10.25
CA ASP A 37 -0.24 -5.66 -9.58
C ASP A 37 -0.31 -6.07 -8.09
N PRO A 38 0.57 -6.96 -7.61
CA PRO A 38 0.58 -7.39 -6.21
C PRO A 38 1.29 -6.41 -5.26
N TRP A 39 2.03 -5.43 -5.79
CA TRP A 39 2.89 -4.50 -5.06
C TRP A 39 2.23 -3.14 -4.78
N LEU A 40 1.03 -2.87 -5.32
CA LEU A 40 0.27 -1.62 -5.09
C LEU A 40 0.14 -1.21 -3.62
N ARG A 41 0.20 -2.14 -2.66
CA ARG A 41 0.10 -1.85 -1.22
C ARG A 41 1.42 -1.43 -0.56
N LEU A 42 2.55 -1.59 -1.24
CA LEU A 42 3.87 -1.20 -0.72
C LEU A 42 4.28 0.21 -1.17
N VAL A 43 3.49 0.80 -2.07
CA VAL A 43 3.66 2.18 -2.56
C VAL A 43 3.05 3.20 -1.59
N ILE A 44 2.35 2.72 -0.56
CA ILE A 44 1.59 3.50 0.44
C ILE A 44 2.21 3.32 1.82
#